data_AF-A0A5J4VZN6-F1
#
_entry.id   AF-A0A5J4VZN6-F1
#
_cell.length_a   1.000
_cell.length_b   1.000
_cell.length_c   1.000
_cell.angle_alpha   90.00
_cell.angle_beta   90.00
_cell.angle_gamma   90.00
#
_symmetry.space_group_name_H-M   'P 1'
#
loop_
_entity.id
_entity.type
_entity.pdbx_description
1 polymer ?
#
loop_
_entity_poly.entity_id
_entity_poly.type
_entity_poly.pdbx_seq_one_letter_code
_entity_poly.pdbx_strand_id
1 'polypeptide(L)'
;MIPFMTDLNEVAEDRILGWTEGDWGGSESLQTVSAHFVCPIAVHDIQGQITWIANNQKLAPIYVEFINENHYVSIKFYMKKQTGQFVEI
;
A
#
# COMPACT_ATOMS: atom_id res chain seq x y z
N MET A 1 12.16 9.94 -44.11
CA MET A 1 12.17 8.86 -43.10
C MET A 1 12.27 9.55 -41.74
N ILE A 2 11.16 9.68 -41.02
CA ILE A 2 11.13 10.26 -39.69
C ILE A 2 11.22 9.08 -38.73
N PRO A 3 12.31 8.91 -37.95
CA PRO A 3 12.45 7.74 -37.12
C PRO A 3 11.82 7.99 -35.73
N PHE A 4 11.17 6.94 -35.22
CA PHE A 4 10.72 6.73 -33.84
C PHE A 4 9.73 7.75 -33.26
N MET A 5 8.44 7.51 -33.51
CA MET A 5 7.46 7.62 -32.42
C MET A 5 7.70 6.43 -31.48
N THR A 6 8.57 6.59 -30.48
CA THR A 6 8.38 5.86 -29.22
C THR A 6 7.10 6.41 -28.59
N ASP A 7 6.26 5.54 -28.05
CA ASP A 7 5.00 5.93 -27.42
C ASP A 7 5.30 7.00 -26.37
N LEU A 8 4.73 8.19 -26.54
CA LEU A 8 4.99 9.33 -25.65
C LEU A 8 4.58 9.00 -24.20
N ASN A 9 3.66 8.03 -24.02
CA ASN A 9 3.27 7.52 -22.72
C ASN A 9 4.38 6.68 -22.09
N GLU A 10 5.01 5.78 -22.86
CA GLU A 10 6.11 4.93 -22.38
C GLU A 10 7.33 5.78 -21.96
N VAL A 11 7.65 6.82 -22.73
CA VAL A 11 8.72 7.78 -22.39
C VAL A 11 8.36 8.65 -21.17
N ALA A 12 7.07 8.98 -20.99
CA ALA A 12 6.62 9.74 -19.83
C ALA A 12 6.64 8.88 -18.56
N GLU A 13 6.21 7.62 -18.65
CA GLU A 13 6.25 6.64 -17.55
C GLU A 13 7.70 6.37 -17.11
N ASP A 14 8.62 6.12 -18.05
CA ASP A 14 10.05 5.92 -17.74
C ASP A 14 10.69 7.15 -17.08
N ARG A 15 10.30 8.36 -17.50
CA ARG A 15 10.79 9.62 -16.90
C ARG A 15 10.24 9.85 -15.50
N ILE A 16 8.98 9.50 -15.25
CA ILE A 16 8.35 9.60 -13.92
C ILE A 16 8.96 8.57 -12.98
N LEU A 17 9.15 7.32 -13.46
CA LEU A 17 9.78 6.24 -12.70
C LEU A 17 11.18 6.63 -12.20
N GLY A 18 12.01 7.23 -13.06
CA GLY A 18 13.34 7.72 -12.68
C GLY A 18 13.34 8.93 -11.73
N TRP A 19 12.22 9.65 -11.60
CA TRP A 19 12.09 10.79 -10.67
C TRP A 19 11.56 10.38 -9.30
N THR A 20 10.76 9.31 -9.25
CA THR A 20 10.17 8.81 -7.99
C THR A 20 10.94 7.64 -7.39
N GLU A 21 12.01 7.17 -8.04
CA GLU A 21 12.86 6.10 -7.51
C GLU A 21 13.59 6.58 -6.25
N GLY A 22 13.30 5.93 -5.12
CA GLY A 22 13.83 6.32 -3.81
C GLY A 22 12.99 7.35 -3.06
N ASP A 23 11.93 7.88 -3.68
CA ASP A 23 10.97 8.74 -3.01
C ASP A 23 10.10 7.94 -2.05
N TRP A 24 9.74 8.60 -0.95
CA TRP A 24 8.97 8.00 0.11
C TRP A 24 7.48 8.12 -0.18
N GLY A 25 6.78 7.00 -0.05
CA GLY A 25 5.32 6.99 0.02
C GLY A 25 4.80 7.52 1.35
N GLY A 26 3.50 7.77 1.41
CA GLY A 26 2.80 8.20 2.61
C GLY A 26 1.29 8.04 2.49
N SER A 27 0.54 8.84 3.23
CA SER A 27 -0.93 8.77 3.27
C SER A 27 -1.58 8.99 1.90
N GLU A 28 -1.06 9.90 1.07
CA GLU A 28 -1.56 10.16 -0.28
C GLU A 28 -1.39 8.94 -1.20
N SER A 29 -0.19 8.33 -1.24
CA SER A 29 0.03 7.11 -2.01
C SER A 29 -0.84 5.95 -1.52
N LEU A 30 -1.05 5.83 -0.21
CA LEU A 30 -1.94 4.81 0.36
C LEU A 30 -3.41 5.06 -0.05
N GLN A 31 -3.87 6.31 -0.11
CA GLN A 31 -5.19 6.65 -0.64
C GLN A 31 -5.32 6.26 -2.12
N THR A 32 -4.31 6.58 -2.95
CA THR A 32 -4.29 6.20 -4.37
C THR A 32 -4.32 4.68 -4.55
N VAL A 33 -3.52 3.92 -3.79
CA VAL A 33 -3.51 2.46 -3.81
C VAL A 33 -4.88 1.89 -3.38
N SER A 34 -5.43 2.40 -2.28
CA SER A 34 -6.73 1.98 -1.77
C SER A 34 -7.86 2.20 -2.78
N ALA A 35 -7.85 3.35 -3.46
CA ALA A 35 -8.82 3.67 -4.50
C ALA A 35 -8.63 2.81 -5.77
N HIS A 36 -7.38 2.63 -6.22
CA HIS A 36 -7.06 1.88 -7.44
C HIS A 36 -7.45 0.41 -7.34
N PHE A 37 -7.12 -0.24 -6.21
CA PHE A 37 -7.44 -1.65 -5.98
C PHE A 37 -8.79 -1.86 -5.30
N VAL A 38 -9.52 -0.78 -4.98
CA VAL A 38 -10.82 -0.81 -4.30
C VAL A 38 -10.75 -1.67 -3.03
N CYS A 39 -9.74 -1.44 -2.19
CA CYS A 39 -9.52 -2.18 -0.95
C CYS A 39 -9.27 -1.25 0.24
N PRO A 40 -9.82 -1.54 1.42
CA PRO A 40 -9.50 -0.78 2.63
C PRO A 40 -8.06 -1.05 3.06
N ILE A 41 -7.39 -0.05 3.63
CA ILE A 41 -6.05 -0.19 4.22
C ILE A 41 -6.12 0.22 5.69
N ALA A 42 -5.68 -0.67 6.57
CA ALA A 42 -5.56 -0.41 7.99
C ALA A 42 -4.09 -0.14 8.33
N VAL A 43 -3.80 1.10 8.73
CA VAL A 43 -2.46 1.54 9.13
C VAL A 43 -2.37 1.54 10.64
N HIS A 44 -1.51 0.69 11.19
CA HIS A 44 -1.19 0.64 12.62
C HIS A 44 -0.02 1.58 12.91
N ASP A 45 -0.14 2.46 13.90
CA ASP A 45 1.02 3.22 14.40
C ASP A 45 1.77 2.43 15.51
N ILE A 46 2.93 2.95 15.92
CA ILE A 46 3.75 2.36 16.99
C ILE A 46 3.05 2.33 18.36
N GLN A 47 1.96 3.10 18.53
CA GLN A 47 1.12 3.11 19.72
C GLN A 47 -0.06 2.13 19.61
N GLY A 48 -0.20 1.43 18.49
CA GLY A 48 -1.28 0.49 18.21
C GLY A 48 -2.60 1.13 17.77
N GLN A 49 -2.63 2.44 17.48
CA GLN A 49 -3.81 3.08 16.90
C GLN A 49 -3.95 2.72 15.43
N ILE A 50 -5.20 2.61 14.97
CA ILE A 50 -5.50 2.20 13.60
C ILE A 50 -6.12 3.38 12.85
N THR A 51 -5.43 3.81 11.79
CA THR A 51 -5.98 4.74 10.81
C THR A 51 -6.51 3.95 9.60
N TRP A 52 -7.78 4.14 9.29
CA TRP A 52 -8.43 3.47 8.16
C TRP A 52 -8.42 4.36 6.92
N ILE A 53 -7.92 3.81 5.82
CA ILE A 53 -7.96 4.42 4.49
C ILE A 53 -9.02 3.67 3.66
N ALA A 54 -9.94 4.45 3.09
CA ALA A 54 -11.23 4.04 2.52
C ALA A 54 -12.25 3.49 3.54
N ASN A 55 -13.53 3.81 3.29
CA ASN A 55 -14.62 3.58 4.24
C ASN A 55 -15.44 2.30 3.94
N ASN A 56 -15.03 1.48 2.97
CA ASN A 56 -15.75 0.26 2.61
C ASN A 56 -15.20 -0.96 3.38
N GLN A 57 -15.57 -1.06 4.65
CA GLN A 57 -15.17 -2.15 5.56
C GLN A 57 -15.76 -3.54 5.21
N LYS A 58 -16.48 -3.68 4.08
CA LYS A 58 -17.01 -4.98 3.64
C LYS A 58 -15.96 -5.88 3.00
N LEU A 59 -14.81 -5.32 2.62
CA LEU A 59 -13.69 -6.05 2.04
C LEU A 59 -12.58 -6.27 3.07
N ALA A 60 -11.85 -7.38 2.93
CA ALA A 60 -10.69 -7.64 3.76
C ALA A 60 -9.64 -6.54 3.54
N PRO A 61 -9.16 -5.86 4.61
CA PRO A 61 -8.20 -4.80 4.45
C PRO A 61 -6.78 -5.33 4.26
N ILE A 62 -5.96 -4.51 3.60
CA ILE A 62 -4.51 -4.65 3.65
C ILE A 62 -4.04 -4.04 4.97
N TYR A 63 -3.23 -4.78 5.72
CA TYR A 63 -2.69 -4.31 6.97
C TYR A 63 -1.23 -3.89 6.81
N VAL A 64 -0.93 -2.69 7.28
CA VAL A 64 0.42 -2.13 7.31
C VAL A 64 0.69 -1.51 8.67
N GLU A 65 1.95 -1.54 9.10
CA GLU A 65 2.41 -0.87 10.31
C GLU A 65 3.37 0.25 9.92
N PHE A 66 3.17 1.42 10.51
CA PHE A 66 4.04 2.58 10.35
C PHE A 66 4.97 2.67 11.55
N ILE A 67 6.22 2.25 11.35
CA ILE A 67 7.26 2.16 12.38
C ILE A 67 8.23 3.33 12.27
N ASN A 68 8.81 3.72 13.41
CA ASN A 68 9.84 4.77 13.52
C ASN A 68 9.48 6.10 12.84
N GLU A 69 8.19 6.37 12.68
CA GLU A 69 7.65 7.54 11.98
C GLU A 69 8.18 7.71 10.55
N ASN A 70 8.67 6.62 9.95
CA ASN A 70 9.43 6.72 8.71
C ASN A 70 9.39 5.43 7.85
N HIS A 71 8.73 4.36 8.28
CA HIS A 71 8.79 3.13 7.50
C HIS A 71 7.46 2.38 7.57
N TYR A 72 7.01 1.89 6.41
CA TYR A 72 5.85 1.03 6.32
C TYR A 72 6.28 -0.42 6.17
N VAL A 73 5.72 -1.29 6.99
CA VAL A 73 5.88 -2.75 6.86
C VAL A 73 4.52 -3.40 6.65
N SER A 74 4.48 -4.48 5.87
CA SER A 74 3.27 -5.29 5.75
C SER A 74 3.15 -6.22 6.95
N ILE A 75 1.94 -6.36 7.47
CA ILE A 75 1.65 -7.25 8.60
C ILE A 75 0.53 -8.22 8.25
N LYS A 76 0.54 -9.38 8.91
CA LYS A 76 -0.48 -10.42 8.79
C LYS A 76 -0.95 -10.80 10.19
N PHE A 77 -2.27 -10.89 10.36
CA PHE A 77 -2.85 -11.31 11.62
C PHE A 77 -3.05 -12.83 11.62
N TYR A 78 -2.72 -13.44 12.74
CA TYR A 78 -2.93 -14.87 12.95
C TYR A 78 -3.83 -15.07 14.17
N MET A 79 -4.95 -15.78 13.98
CA MET A 79 -5.80 -16.22 15.08
C MET A 79 -5.32 -17.58 15.59
N LYS A 80 -5.09 -17.68 16.89
CA LYS A 80 -4.88 -18.98 17.53
C LYS A 80 -6.22 -19.65 17.79
N LYS A 81 -6.50 -20.77 17.13
CA LYS A 81 -7.66 -21.63 17.40
C LYS A 81 -7.54 -22.28 18.77
N GLN A 82 -8.68 -22.70 19.33
CA GLN A 82 -8.72 -23.48 20.58
C GLN A 82 -7.91 -24.79 20.50
N THR A 83 -7.71 -25.33 19.30
CA THR A 83 -6.85 -26.50 19.02
C THR A 83 -5.35 -26.19 19.07
N GLY A 84 -4.96 -24.94 19.28
CA GLY A 84 -3.56 -24.48 19.27
C GLY A 84 -2.99 -24.15 17.89
N GLN A 85 -3.74 -24.42 16.81
CA GLN A 85 -3.34 -24.05 15.44
C GLN A 85 -3.50 -22.54 15.19
N PHE A 86 -2.57 -21.94 14.47
CA PHE A 86 -2.67 -20.56 14.01
C PHE A 86 -3.27 -20.52 12.60
N VAL A 87 -4.20 -19.61 12.35
CA VAL A 87 -4.82 -19.37 11.04
C VAL A 87 -4.71 -17.90 10.71
N GLU A 88 -4.22 -17.58 9.51
CA GLU A 88 -4.17 -16.23 8.98
C GLU A 88 -5.61 -15.69 8.84
N ILE A 89 -5.85 -14.46 9.31
CA ILE A 89 -7.15 -13.78 9.29
C ILE A 89 -7.22 -12.85 8.08
#